data_AF-A0A9E4T547-F1
#
_entry.id   AF-A0A9E4T547-F1
#
_cell.length_a   1.000
_cell.length_b   1.000
_cell.length_c   1.000
_cell.angle_alpha   90.00
_cell.angle_beta   90.00
_cell.angle_gamma   90.00
#
_symmetry.space_group_name_H-M   'P 1'
#
loop_
_entity.id
_entity.type
_entity.pdbx_description
1 polymer ?
#
loop_
_entity_poly.entity_id
_entity_poly.type
_entity_poly.pdbx_seq_one_letter_code
_entity_poly.pdbx_strand_id
1 'polypeptide(L)'
;MDSSVERVDDLVTRLLPIVREVMDVERWQPGGRDRPYKARYQGHLRVEAAEAFDRLEPQFAKEGAGLFLRQEEGNQVFLATDEFPEPKPDRLWLHALLAGATFLAVL
;
A
#
# COMPACT_ATOMS: atom_id res chain seq x y z
N MET A 1 4.77 -13.33 25.50
CA MET A 1 4.02 -12.58 24.46
C MET A 1 5.03 -11.91 23.54
N ASP A 2 4.80 -11.97 22.23
CA ASP A 2 5.69 -11.45 21.19
C ASP A 2 5.43 -9.96 20.94
N SER A 3 6.42 -9.12 21.25
CA SER A 3 6.39 -7.65 21.14
C SER A 3 6.22 -7.11 19.71
N SER A 4 6.16 -7.99 18.71
CA SER A 4 5.90 -7.64 17.31
C SER A 4 4.40 -7.59 17.01
N VAL A 5 3.58 -8.38 17.71
CA VAL A 5 2.12 -8.42 17.52
C VAL A 5 1.46 -7.18 18.13
N GLU A 6 1.90 -6.80 19.33
CA GLU A 6 1.40 -5.63 20.06
C GLU A 6 1.61 -4.32 19.25
N ARG A 7 2.77 -4.17 18.60
CA ARG A 7 3.08 -3.00 17.77
C ARG A 7 2.20 -2.86 16.53
N VAL A 8 1.71 -3.96 15.96
CA VAL A 8 0.89 -3.92 14.73
C VAL A 8 -0.58 -3.67 15.04
N ASP A 9 -1.11 -4.28 16.11
CA ASP A 9 -2.45 -3.96 16.62
C ASP A 9 -2.58 -2.47 17.00
N ASP A 10 -1.50 -1.91 17.57
CA ASP A 10 -1.45 -0.49 17.91
C ASP A 10 -1.51 0.41 16.67
N LEU A 11 -0.78 0.07 15.59
CA LEU A 11 -0.76 0.86 14.35
C LEU A 11 -2.16 0.95 13.74
N VAL A 12 -2.87 -0.18 13.66
CA VAL A 12 -4.23 -0.22 13.09
C VAL A 12 -5.15 0.71 13.84
N THR A 13 -5.09 0.63 15.17
CA THR A 13 -5.95 1.40 16.08
C THR A 13 -5.62 2.88 16.04
N ARG A 14 -4.33 3.26 15.90
CA ARG A 14 -3.88 4.65 15.78
C ARG A 14 -4.29 5.32 14.47
N LEU A 15 -4.23 4.60 13.35
CA LEU A 15 -4.56 5.15 12.02
C LEU A 15 -6.07 5.11 11.72
N LEU A 16 -6.84 4.24 12.41
CA LEU A 16 -8.29 4.08 12.17
C LEU A 16 -9.11 5.39 12.24
N PRO A 17 -8.90 6.31 13.20
CA PRO A 17 -9.62 7.57 13.24
C PRO A 17 -9.39 8.43 12.00
N ILE A 18 -8.16 8.51 11.52
CA ILE A 18 -7.78 9.30 10.35
C ILE A 18 -8.36 8.66 9.07
N VAL A 19 -8.29 7.34 8.95
CA VAL A 19 -8.90 6.62 7.82
C VAL A 19 -10.42 6.84 7.77
N ARG A 20 -11.08 6.94 8.93
CA ARG A 20 -12.52 7.23 9.04
C ARG A 20 -12.92 8.63 8.58
N GLU A 21 -11.99 9.57 8.46
CA GLU A 21 -12.29 10.90 7.92
C GLU A 21 -12.57 10.86 6.42
N VAL A 22 -11.90 9.96 5.69
CA VAL A 22 -11.97 9.86 4.23
C VAL A 22 -12.70 8.62 3.73
N MET A 23 -12.98 7.65 4.61
CA MET A 23 -13.63 6.39 4.28
C MET A 23 -14.62 5.97 5.36
N ASP A 24 -15.77 5.43 4.96
CA ASP A 24 -16.65 4.69 5.85
C ASP A 24 -16.12 3.26 6.04
N VAL A 25 -15.39 3.04 7.14
CA VAL A 25 -14.68 1.77 7.39
C VAL A 25 -15.64 0.71 7.90
N GLU A 26 -15.88 -0.32 7.10
CA GLU A 26 -16.71 -1.48 7.45
C GLU A 26 -15.92 -2.56 8.18
N ARG A 27 -14.66 -2.76 7.76
CA ARG A 27 -13.79 -3.81 8.30
C ARG A 27 -12.36 -3.30 8.38
N TRP A 28 -11.69 -3.55 9.50
CA TRP A 28 -10.25 -3.35 9.64
C TRP A 28 -9.60 -4.62 10.17
N GLN A 29 -8.36 -4.87 9.76
CA GLN A 29 -7.60 -6.03 10.18
C GLN A 29 -6.13 -5.65 10.42
N PRO A 30 -5.56 -6.03 11.58
CA PRO A 30 -4.12 -6.01 11.76
C PRO A 30 -3.43 -7.00 10.83
N GLY A 31 -2.29 -6.53 10.34
CA GLY A 31 -1.34 -7.29 9.57
C GLY A 31 -0.31 -7.98 10.46
N GLY A 32 0.86 -8.29 9.90
CA GLY A 32 1.97 -8.86 10.68
C GLY A 32 2.78 -9.89 9.89
N ARG A 33 3.53 -10.73 10.60
CA ARG A 33 4.51 -11.67 10.01
C ARG A 33 3.96 -12.57 8.90
N ASP A 34 2.70 -12.98 9.00
CA ASP A 34 2.08 -13.92 8.06
C ASP A 34 1.24 -13.23 6.97
N ARG A 35 1.24 -11.88 6.92
CA ARG A 35 0.44 -11.11 5.96
C ARG A 35 1.29 -10.08 5.22
N PRO A 36 1.02 -9.81 3.93
CA PRO A 36 1.81 -8.87 3.13
C PRO A 36 1.52 -7.39 3.45
N TYR A 37 0.87 -7.10 4.57
CA TYR A 37 0.49 -5.77 5.01
C TYR A 37 0.61 -5.67 6.53
N LYS A 38 0.75 -4.44 7.03
CA LYS A 38 0.72 -4.07 8.46
C LYS A 38 -0.69 -3.74 8.95
N ALA A 39 -1.51 -3.15 8.10
CA ALA A 39 -2.89 -2.81 8.40
C ALA A 39 -3.73 -2.86 7.13
N ARG A 40 -4.97 -3.31 7.24
CA ARG A 40 -5.94 -3.32 6.15
C ARG A 40 -7.22 -2.65 6.63
N TYR A 41 -7.72 -1.69 5.86
CA TYR A 41 -9.02 -1.04 6.08
C TYR A 41 -9.84 -1.21 4.82
N GLN A 42 -11.08 -1.65 4.97
CA GLN A 42 -12.01 -1.90 3.87
C GLN A 42 -13.32 -1.16 4.12
N GLY A 43 -13.84 -0.52 3.08
CA GLY A 43 -15.08 0.24 3.16
C GLY A 43 -15.35 1.06 1.92
N HIS A 44 -16.10 2.15 2.10
CA HIS A 44 -16.54 3.04 1.03
C HIS A 44 -15.93 4.42 1.18
N LEU A 45 -15.28 4.95 0.14
CA LEU A 45 -14.70 6.28 0.21
C LEU A 45 -15.79 7.36 0.36
N ARG A 46 -15.52 8.33 1.22
CA ARG A 46 -16.36 9.53 1.45
C ARG A 46 -15.94 10.71 0.58
N VAL A 47 -14.72 10.65 0.05
CA VAL A 47 -14.09 11.65 -0.81
C VAL A 47 -13.47 10.95 -2.03
N GLU A 48 -13.02 11.71 -3.02
CA GLU A 48 -12.36 11.15 -4.19
C GLU A 48 -11.09 10.38 -3.82
N ALA A 49 -10.78 9.32 -4.56
CA ALA A 49 -9.66 8.42 -4.26
C ALA A 49 -8.30 9.14 -4.18
N ALA A 50 -8.05 10.08 -5.08
CA ALA A 50 -6.82 10.88 -5.09
C ALA A 50 -6.73 11.78 -3.84
N GLU A 51 -7.83 12.44 -3.49
CA GLU A 51 -7.90 13.29 -2.31
C GLU A 51 -7.74 12.49 -1.01
N ALA A 52 -8.36 11.30 -0.94
CA ALA A 52 -8.18 10.40 0.19
C ALA A 52 -6.72 9.97 0.35
N PHE A 53 -6.05 9.65 -0.77
CA PHE A 53 -4.65 9.27 -0.77
C PHE A 53 -3.75 10.43 -0.29
N ASP A 54 -3.91 11.63 -0.86
CA ASP A 54 -3.10 12.80 -0.49
C ASP A 54 -3.24 13.19 0.98
N ARG A 55 -4.41 12.96 1.58
CA ARG A 55 -4.65 13.21 3.01
C ARG A 55 -4.05 12.13 3.92
N LEU A 56 -4.07 10.87 3.48
CA LEU A 56 -3.65 9.73 4.30
C LEU A 56 -2.16 9.41 4.18
N GLU A 57 -1.56 9.54 2.99
CA GLU A 57 -0.16 9.24 2.73
C GLU A 57 0.80 9.83 3.77
N PRO A 58 0.74 11.13 4.12
CA PRO A 58 1.69 11.71 5.07
C PRO A 58 1.50 11.18 6.49
N GLN A 59 0.32 10.68 6.85
CA GLN A 59 0.07 10.11 8.17
C GLN A 59 0.58 8.67 8.25
N PHE A 60 0.43 7.90 7.18
CA PHE A 60 1.00 6.56 7.08
C PHE A 60 2.54 6.62 7.03
N ALA A 61 3.10 7.59 6.31
CA ALA A 61 4.55 7.80 6.22
C ALA A 61 5.18 8.13 7.58
N LYS A 62 4.51 8.94 8.44
CA LYS A 62 4.97 9.23 9.81
C LYS A 62 5.07 7.98 10.68
N GLU A 63 4.24 6.98 10.43
CA GLU A 63 4.27 5.69 11.12
C GLU A 63 5.22 4.68 10.43
N GLY A 64 5.99 5.11 9.42
CA GLY A 64 6.91 4.25 8.67
C GLY A 64 6.19 3.18 7.83
N ALA A 65 5.01 3.51 7.29
CA ALA A 65 4.23 2.63 6.44
C ALA A 65 3.92 3.27 5.08
N GLY A 66 4.03 2.47 4.00
CA GLY A 66 3.55 2.86 2.68
C GLY A 66 2.04 2.67 2.59
N LEU A 67 1.33 3.64 1.98
CA LEU A 67 -0.11 3.56 1.73
C LEU A 67 -0.38 3.02 0.32
N PHE A 68 -1.21 1.99 0.22
CA PHE A 68 -1.77 1.52 -1.05
C PHE A 68 -3.28 1.57 -1.03
N LEU A 69 -3.87 2.13 -2.08
CA LEU A 69 -5.32 2.11 -2.31
C LEU A 69 -5.63 1.14 -3.46
N ARG A 70 -6.57 0.22 -3.21
CA ARG A 70 -7.05 -0.76 -4.19
C ARG A 70 -8.57 -0.85 -4.14
N GLN A 71 -9.18 -1.23 -5.26
CA GLN A 71 -10.58 -1.68 -5.28
C GLN A 71 -10.63 -3.22 -5.25
N GLU A 72 -11.39 -3.79 -4.32
CA GLU A 72 -11.62 -5.23 -4.20
C GLU A 72 -13.13 -5.49 -4.02
N GLU A 73 -13.71 -6.32 -4.90
CA GLU A 73 -15.12 -6.75 -4.81
C GLU A 73 -16.14 -5.59 -4.70
N GLY A 74 -15.83 -4.43 -5.31
CA GLY A 74 -16.67 -3.23 -5.26
C GLY A 74 -16.35 -2.28 -4.11
N ASN A 75 -15.57 -2.71 -3.11
CA ASN A 75 -15.15 -1.88 -1.97
C ASN A 75 -13.75 -1.31 -2.19
N GLN A 76 -13.46 -0.20 -1.52
CA GLN A 76 -12.12 0.37 -1.45
C GLN A 76 -11.36 -0.20 -0.26
N VAL A 77 -10.09 -0.49 -0.48
CA VAL A 77 -9.19 -1.09 0.49
C VAL A 77 -7.94 -0.25 0.60
N PHE A 78 -7.69 0.28 1.79
CA PHE A 78 -6.41 0.87 2.17
C PHE A 78 -5.53 -0.18 2.84
N LEU A 79 -4.30 -0.32 2.35
CA LEU A 79 -3.28 -1.22 2.87
C LEU A 79 -2.09 -0.40 3.35
N ALA A 80 -1.72 -0.56 4.63
CA ALA A 80 -0.43 -0.14 5.15
C ALA A 80 0.58 -1.25 4.86
N THR A 81 1.71 -0.92 4.26
CA THR A 81 2.76 -1.87 3.87
C THR A 81 4.10 -1.54 4.53
N ASP A 82 4.94 -2.55 4.69
CA ASP A 82 6.36 -2.38 5.02
C ASP A 82 7.07 -1.81 3.79
N GLU A 83 7.26 -0.49 3.80
CA GLU A 83 7.99 0.30 2.80
C GLU A 83 7.36 0.38 1.39
N PHE A 84 7.62 1.51 0.73
CA PHE A 84 7.40 1.63 -0.71
C PHE A 84 8.26 0.55 -1.40
N PRO A 85 7.75 -0.17 -2.42
CA PRO A 85 8.58 -1.09 -3.16
C PRO A 85 9.75 -0.30 -3.74
N GLU A 86 10.95 -0.47 -3.18
CA GLU A 86 12.16 0.05 -3.81
C GLU A 86 12.16 -0.50 -5.24
N PRO A 87 12.24 0.36 -6.27
CA PRO A 87 12.35 -0.10 -7.64
C PRO A 87 13.64 -0.92 -7.71
N LYS A 88 13.52 -2.25 -7.70
CA LYS A 88 14.65 -3.12 -7.96
C LYS A 88 15.23 -2.68 -9.30
N PRO A 89 16.54 -2.38 -9.38
CA PRO A 89 17.14 -1.99 -10.65
C PRO A 89 16.78 -3.05 -11.70
N ASP A 90 16.14 -2.57 -12.76
CA ASP A 90 15.72 -3.42 -13.86
C ASP A 90 16.95 -4.12 -14.45
N ARG A 91 16.73 -5.34 -14.93
CA ARG A 91 17.77 -6.19 -15.48
C ARG A 91 18.37 -5.49 -16.71
N LEU A 92 19.49 -4.78 -16.55
CA LEU A 92 20.17 -4.04 -17.64
C LEU A 92 20.35 -4.85 -18.94
N TRP A 93 20.46 -6.18 -18.84
CA TRP A 93 20.53 -7.06 -20.02
C TRP A 93 19.24 -7.09 -20.86
N LEU A 94 18.05 -6.84 -20.27
CA LEU A 94 16.79 -6.74 -21.01
C LEU A 94 16.85 -5.57 -22.00
N HIS A 95 17.37 -4.42 -21.59
CA HIS A 95 17.49 -3.25 -22.48
C HIS A 95 18.46 -3.53 -23.64
N ALA A 96 19.57 -4.22 -23.38
CA ALA A 96 20.52 -4.62 -24.42
C ALA A 96 19.90 -5.62 -25.42
N LEU A 97 19.14 -6.61 -24.92
CA LEU A 97 18.43 -7.57 -25.77
C LEU A 97 17.35 -6.87 -26.62
N LEU A 98 16.58 -5.97 -26.01
CA LEU A 98 15.53 -5.22 -26.71
C LEU A 98 16.11 -4.32 -27.80
N ALA A 99 17.23 -3.65 -27.52
CA ALA A 99 17.96 -2.88 -28.51
C ALA A 99 18.43 -3.77 -29.66
N GLY A 100 19.08 -4.90 -29.37
CA GLY A 100 19.53 -5.85 -30.39
C GLY A 100 18.39 -6.40 -31.25
N ALA A 101 17.26 -6.77 -30.63
CA ALA A 101 16.07 -7.22 -31.34
C ALA A 101 15.50 -6.13 -32.27
N THR A 102 15.52 -4.87 -31.83
CA THR A 102 15.07 -3.73 -32.64
C THR A 102 15.99 -3.51 -33.85
N PHE A 103 17.31 -3.57 -33.64
CA PHE A 103 18.27 -3.47 -34.75
C PHE A 103 18.10 -4.61 -35.77
N LEU A 104 17.86 -5.84 -35.30
CA LEU A 104 17.58 -6.99 -36.17
C LEU A 104 16.25 -6.87 -36.92
N ALA A 105 15.23 -6.24 -36.33
CA ALA A 105 13.92 -6.10 -36.94
C ALA A 105 13.87 -5.05 -38.06
N VAL A 106 14.77 -4.07 -38.02
CA VAL A 106 14.85 -2.96 -39.00
C VAL A 106 15.87 -3.22 -40.12
N LEU A 107 16.73 -4.23 -39.96
CA LEU A 107 17.70 -4.68 -40.96
C LEU A 107 17.05 -5.65 -41.96
#